data_AF-A0A382VGB6-F1
#
_entry.id   AF-A0A382VGB6-F1
#
_cell.length_a   1.000
_cell.length_b   1.000
_cell.length_c   1.000
_cell.angle_alpha   90.00
_cell.angle_beta   90.00
_cell.angle_gamma   90.00
#
_symmetry.space_group_name_H-M   'P 1'
#
loop_
_entity.id
_entity.type
_entity.pdbx_description
1 polymer ?
#
loop_
_entity_poly.entity_id
_entity_poly.type
_entity_poly.pdbx_seq_one_letter_code
_entity_poly.pdbx_strand_id
1 'polypeptide(L)' 'MELVTNKKLYLVSGRTNLPLAEAIAGELGVGLGDPNLAEFANGEIHCRFSESIRGCDVFILQTHSGRSGASINDSLM' A
#
# COMPACT_ATOMS: atom_id res chain seq x y z
N MET A 1 -24.17 0.27 21.04
CA MET A 1 -23.12 1.30 21.11
C MET A 1 -22.20 1.06 19.93
N GLU A 2 -22.14 2.02 19.01
CA GLU A 2 -21.21 1.96 17.88
C GLU A 2 -19.79 2.17 18.43
N LEU A 3 -18.89 1.22 18.19
CA LEU A 3 -17.49 1.35 18.61
C LEU A 3 -16.80 2.35 17.69
N VAL A 4 -16.79 3.62 18.09
CA VAL A 4 -16.00 4.65 17.41
C VAL A 4 -14.53 4.38 17.73
N THR A 5 -13.80 3.82 16.77
CA THR A 5 -12.36 3.60 16.85
C THR A 5 -11.64 4.95 16.87
N ASN A 6 -10.72 5.15 17.82
CA ASN A 6 -9.83 6.32 17.87
C ASN A 6 -8.52 6.08 17.11
N LYS A 7 -8.41 4.97 16.36
CA LYS A 7 -7.19 4.65 15.63
C LYS A 7 -7.09 5.46 14.36
N LYS A 8 -5.87 5.86 14.02
CA LYS A 8 -5.54 6.49 12.73
C LYS A 8 -5.74 5.46 11.61
N LEU A 9 -6.56 5.79 10.62
CA LEU A 9 -6.60 5.05 9.36
C LEU A 9 -5.30 5.30 8.60
N TYR A 10 -4.62 4.22 8.19
CA TYR A 10 -3.41 4.31 7.37
C TYR A 10 -3.60 3.52 6.08
N LEU A 11 -3.69 4.23 4.97
CA LEU A 11 -3.86 3.64 3.65
C LEU A 11 -2.52 3.64 2.92
N VAL A 12 -2.12 2.51 2.36
CA VAL A 12 -0.90 2.40 1.57
C VAL A 12 -1.14 1.55 0.33
N SER A 13 -0.36 1.75 -0.72
CA SER A 13 -0.46 0.98 -1.95
C SER A 13 0.84 0.26 -2.29
N GLY A 14 0.69 -0.90 -2.92
CA GLY A 14 1.77 -1.55 -3.64
C GLY A 14 2.13 -0.82 -4.94
N ARG A 15 2.88 -1.51 -5.80
CA ARG A 15 3.46 -0.95 -7.04
C ARG A 15 2.70 -1.27 -8.32
N THR A 16 1.59 -2.00 -8.24
CA THR A 16 0.89 -2.51 -9.43
C THR A 16 -0.14 -1.53 -9.97
N ASN A 17 -0.91 -0.86 -9.11
CA ASN A 17 -2.00 0.01 -9.52
C ASN A 17 -2.16 1.21 -8.58
N LEU A 18 -1.19 2.14 -8.65
CA LEU A 18 -1.23 3.38 -7.88
C LEU A 18 -2.44 4.27 -8.21
N PRO A 19 -2.88 4.44 -9.48
CA PRO A 19 -4.04 5.28 -9.79
C PRO A 19 -5.33 4.85 -9.10
N LEU A 20 -5.56 3.54 -8.96
CA LEU A 20 -6.72 3.03 -8.21
C LEU A 20 -6.62 3.39 -6.72
N ALA A 21 -5.43 3.26 -6.12
CA ALA A 21 -5.24 3.59 -4.72
C ALA A 21 -5.42 5.10 -4.46
N GLU A 22 -4.93 5.95 -5.36
CA GLU A 22 -5.13 7.40 -5.29
C GLU A 22 -6.62 7.77 -5.39
N ALA A 23 -7.37 7.12 -6.29
CA ALA A 23 -8.81 7.32 -6.40
C ALA A 23 -9.54 6.94 -5.10
N ILE A 24 -9.24 5.76 -4.53
CA ILE A 24 -9.83 5.32 -3.25
C ILE A 24 -9.47 6.28 -2.11
N ALA A 25 -8.21 6.73 -2.05
CA ALA A 25 -7.76 7.68 -1.04
C ALA A 25 -8.49 9.04 -1.17
N GLY A 26 -8.71 9.50 -2.40
CA GLY A 26 -9.49 10.69 -2.72
C GLY A 26 -10.94 10.61 -2.25
N GLU A 27 -11.62 9.50 -2.52
CA GLU A 27 -12.99 9.26 -2.05
C GLU A 27 -13.09 9.20 -0.51
N LEU A 28 -12.04 8.71 0.15
CA LEU A 28 -11.96 8.65 1.61
C LEU A 28 -11.48 9.97 2.25
N GLY A 29 -10.98 10.93 1.46
CA GLY A 29 -10.40 12.18 1.95
C GLY A 29 -9.13 11.99 2.78
N VAL A 30 -8.36 10.92 2.53
CA VAL A 30 -7.11 10.61 3.24
C VAL A 30 -5.91 10.59 2.29
N GLY A 31 -4.70 10.81 2.83
CA GLY A 31 -3.47 10.64 2.07
C GLY A 31 -3.03 9.17 2.00
N LEU A 32 -2.35 8.80 0.91
CA LEU A 32 -1.59 7.55 0.85
C LEU A 32 -0.29 7.69 1.62
N GLY A 33 0.01 6.71 2.46
CA GLY A 33 1.31 6.55 3.11
C GLY A 33 2.38 6.07 2.12
N ASP A 34 3.65 6.26 2.51
CA ASP A 34 4.80 5.89 1.69
C ASP A 34 5.48 4.60 2.23
N PRO A 35 5.38 3.48 1.50
CA PRO A 35 6.02 2.21 1.86
C PRO A 35 7.51 2.14 1.49
N ASN A 36 8.06 3.14 0.78
CA ASN A 36 9.41 3.13 0.18
C ASN A 36 9.77 1.79 -0.47
N LEU A 37 8.97 1.35 -1.44
CA LEU A 37 9.26 0.13 -2.17
C LEU A 37 10.51 0.31 -3.04
N ALA A 38 11.47 -0.59 -2.89
CA ALA A 38 12.65 -0.68 -3.74
C ALA A 38 12.78 -2.08 -4.34
N GLU A 39 13.29 -2.16 -5.56
CA GLU A 39 13.59 -3.42 -6.23
C GLU A 39 15.11 -3.52 -6.41
N PHE A 40 15.70 -4.60 -5.92
CA PHE A 40 17.12 -4.89 -6.09
C PHE A 40 17.39 -5.58 -7.42
N ALA A 41 18.65 -5.56 -7.88
CA ALA A 41 19.04 -6.15 -9.16
C ALA A 41 18.81 -7.67 -9.25
N ASN A 42 18.65 -8.36 -8.12
CA ASN A 42 18.32 -9.78 -8.04
C ASN A 42 16.80 -10.05 -8.09
N GLY A 43 15.96 -9.01 -8.22
CA GLY A 43 14.50 -9.11 -8.24
C GLY A 43 13.83 -9.10 -6.86
N GLU A 44 14.60 -9.03 -5.77
CA GLU A 44 14.02 -8.93 -4.42
C GLU A 44 13.40 -7.55 -4.19
N ILE A 45 12.26 -7.54 -3.49
CA ILE A 45 11.54 -6.32 -3.12
C ILE A 45 11.87 -5.98 -1.67
N HIS A 46 12.24 -4.73 -1.43
CA HIS A 46 12.40 -4.16 -0.10
C HIS A 46 11.25 -3.19 0.20
N CYS A 47 10.70 -3.27 1.41
CA CYS A 47 9.64 -2.39 1.89
C CYS A 47 10.02 -1.84 3.27
N ARG A 48 9.93 -0.52 3.43
CA ARG A 48 10.24 0.16 4.70
C ARG A 48 9.44 1.45 4.82
N PHE A 49 8.47 1.50 5.72
CA PHE A 49 7.71 2.72 5.95
C PHE A 49 8.58 3.90 6.43
N SER A 50 8.36 5.09 5.86
CA SER A 50 9.02 6.34 6.25
C SER A 50 8.62 6.83 7.64
N GLU A 51 7.46 6.38 8.14
CA GLU A 51 6.88 6.82 9.42
C GLU A 51 6.44 5.64 10.29
N SER A 52 6.22 5.90 11.57
CA SER A 52 5.67 4.89 12.48
C SER A 52 4.18 4.68 12.23
N ILE A 53 3.82 3.47 11.81
CA ILE A 53 2.42 3.03 11.61
C ILE A 53 1.84 2.29 12.82
N ARG A 54 2.53 2.29 13.96
CA ARG A 54 2.10 1.56 15.17
C ARG A 54 0.73 2.05 15.65
N GLY A 55 -0.17 1.11 15.95
CA GLY A 55 -1.51 1.41 16.47
C GLY A 55 -2.50 1.92 15.42
N CYS A 56 -2.09 2.07 14.17
CA CYS A 56 -2.99 2.40 13.06
C CYS A 56 -3.82 1.19 12.64
N ASP A 57 -5.00 1.43 12.09
CA ASP A 57 -5.72 0.44 11.29
C ASP A 57 -5.22 0.57 9.84
N VAL A 58 -4.48 -0.43 9.39
CA VAL A 58 -3.72 -0.38 8.13
C VAL A 58 -4.46 -1.12 7.03
N PHE A 59 -4.62 -0.47 5.89
CA PHE A 59 -5.16 -1.05 4.67
C PHE A 59 -4.10 -0.99 3.57
N ILE A 60 -3.75 -2.15 3.01
CA ILE A 60 -2.78 -2.29 1.93
C ILE A 60 -3.54 -2.55 0.63
N LEU A 61 -3.47 -1.61 -0.30
CA LEU A 61 -4.09 -1.71 -1.61
C LEU A 61 -3.08 -2.25 -2.61
N GLN A 62 -3.24 -3.53 -2.97
CA GLN A 62 -2.41 -4.18 -3.96
C GLN A 62 -3.28 -4.95 -4.96
N THR A 63 -3.10 -4.62 -6.24
CA THR A 63 -3.73 -5.38 -7.33
C THR A 63 -2.82 -6.54 -7.70
N HIS A 64 -3.39 -7.75 -7.79
CA HIS A 64 -2.68 -8.93 -8.24
C HIS A 64 -2.90 -9.13 -9.74
N SER A 65 -2.02 -8.53 -10.55
CA SER A 65 -2.06 -8.63 -12.00
C SER A 65 -0.65 -8.61 -12.57
N GLY A 66 -0.45 -9.19 -13.76
CA GLY A 66 0.80 -9.00 -14.50
C GLY A 66 1.00 -7.54 -14.89
N ARG A 67 2.23 -7.04 -14.76
CA ARG A 67 2.68 -5.74 -15.27
C ARG A 67 3.84 -5.98 -16.25
N SER A 68 4.16 -5.04 -17.12
CA SER A 68 5.32 -5.19 -18.01
C SER A 68 6.58 -5.55 -17.22
N GLY A 69 7.17 -6.72 -17.50
CA GLY A 69 8.36 -7.23 -16.84
C GLY A 69 8.16 -7.88 -15.46
N ALA A 70 6.91 -8.01 -14.98
CA ALA A 70 6.62 -8.68 -13.71
C ALA A 70 5.38 -9.60 -13.81
N SER A 71 5.49 -10.76 -13.19
CA SER A 71 4.42 -11.74 -13.05
C SER A 71 3.44 -11.32 -11.96
N ILE A 72 2.31 -12.03 -11.89
CA ILE A 72 1.36 -11.89 -10.78
C ILE A 72 2.00 -12.22 -9.43
N ASN A 73 3.00 -13.11 -9.40
CA ASN A 73 3.70 -13.51 -8.17
C ASN A 73 4.49 -12.32 -7.58
N ASP A 74 5.03 -11.45 -8.42
CA ASP A 74 5.78 -10.26 -8.01
C ASP A 74 4.90 -9.15 -7.41
N SER A 75 3.58 -9.29 -7.54
CA SER A 75 2.58 -8.44 -6.88
C SER A 75 2.03 -9.04 -5.60
N LEU A 76 2.19 -10.36 -5.42
CA LEU A 76 1.81 -11.10 -4.22
C LEU A 76 2.91 -11.04 -3.14
N MET A 77 4.17 -11.10 -3.58
CA MET A 77 5.36 -10.83 -2.77
C MET A 77 5.50 -9.34 -2.46
#